data_AF-A0A4R1QE51-F1
#
_entry.id   AF-A0A4R1QE51-F1
#
_cell.length_a   1.000
_cell.length_b   1.000
_cell.length_c   1.000
_cell.angle_alpha   90.00
_cell.angle_beta   90.00
_cell.angle_gamma   90.00
#
_symmetry.space_group_name_H-M   'P 1'
#
loop_
_entity.id
_entity.type
_entity.pdbx_description
1 polymer ?
#
loop_
_entity_poly.entity_id
_entity_poly.type
_entity_poly.pdbx_seq_one_letter_code
_entity_poly.pdbx_strand_id
1 'polypeptide(L)'
;MKQEYVFKLSDDEKEVLYKELNKIQYDPTGSTRYITEVRMAAFRAMPRRIIECLNEQKASLNPRPYIVLENLPVDDNVFTTPDPQTFTPSAKSGFISENLAIAVASLIGEPYSMFHEGHDIVNNLIPSIEAKREYTGLGSEVELDFHIENAALKFMGDRNFSPCGLLLTGVRHDPERPLTRIADAREALRLLAQSDIDQLSQPLYRIKVPYRWRSSIPGEMQKTDLVPIIQGDINRPEVAVAFYPDMVMPVNDLAAIALRNFHEAIREVSFGIDVAPGRLIYIG
;
A
#
# COMPACT_ATOMS: atom_id res chain seq x y z
N MET A 1 17.03 4.14 1.52
CA MET A 1 16.28 3.50 2.62
C MET A 1 16.94 3.85 3.95
N LYS A 2 16.16 4.26 4.97
CA LYS A 2 16.68 4.58 6.31
C LYS A 2 16.68 3.32 7.17
N GLN A 3 17.83 2.98 7.76
CA GLN A 3 18.00 1.73 8.52
C GLN A 3 17.08 1.64 9.75
N GLU A 4 16.72 2.78 10.34
CA GLU A 4 15.82 2.89 11.49
C GLU A 4 14.37 2.46 11.19
N TYR A 5 14.01 2.24 9.93
CA TYR A 5 12.69 1.77 9.52
C TYR A 5 12.69 0.27 9.19
N VAL A 6 13.81 -0.44 9.42
CA VAL A 6 13.99 -1.85 9.08
C VAL A 6 14.07 -2.69 10.36
N PHE A 7 13.18 -3.67 10.50
CA PHE A 7 13.10 -4.56 11.65
C PHE A 7 13.24 -6.00 11.19
N LYS A 8 14.39 -6.60 11.46
CA LYS A 8 14.68 -7.99 11.10
C LYS A 8 14.38 -8.94 12.25
N LEU A 9 13.71 -10.06 11.98
CA LEU A 9 13.54 -11.16 12.93
C LEU A 9 14.84 -11.98 13.01
N SER A 10 15.19 -12.43 14.20
CA SER A 10 16.11 -13.57 14.36
C SER A 10 15.44 -14.86 13.88
N ASP A 11 16.23 -15.89 13.63
CA ASP A 11 15.70 -17.17 13.16
C ASP A 11 14.77 -17.81 14.22
N ASP A 12 15.09 -17.68 15.51
CA ASP A 12 14.20 -18.15 16.57
C ASP A 12 12.86 -17.40 16.61
N GLU A 13 12.88 -16.07 16.46
CA GLU A 13 11.65 -15.25 16.39
C GLU A 13 10.81 -15.63 15.16
N LYS A 14 11.46 -15.87 14.01
CA LYS A 14 10.81 -16.31 12.78
C LYS A 14 10.13 -17.67 12.96
N GLU A 15 10.81 -18.64 13.56
CA GLU A 15 10.28 -19.98 13.79
C GLU A 15 9.10 -19.99 14.77
N VAL A 16 9.15 -19.16 15.82
CA VAL A 16 8.03 -18.99 16.75
C VAL A 16 6.82 -18.39 16.04
N LEU A 17 7.03 -17.35 15.22
CA LEU A 17 5.96 -16.73 14.45
C LEU A 17 5.37 -17.68 13.41
N TYR A 18 6.21 -18.43 12.68
CA TYR A 18 5.77 -19.47 11.76
C TYR A 18 4.83 -20.47 12.45
N LYS A 19 5.25 -21.03 13.59
CA LYS A 19 4.48 -22.04 14.32
C LYS A 19 3.11 -21.53 14.77
N GLU A 20 3.00 -20.27 15.17
CA GLU A 20 1.71 -19.70 15.56
C GLU A 20 0.81 -19.42 14.36
N LEU A 21 1.34 -18.85 13.27
CA LEU A 21 0.54 -18.50 12.09
C LEU A 21 0.16 -19.72 11.24
N ASN A 22 1.00 -20.76 11.18
CA ASN A 22 0.74 -21.96 10.39
C ASN A 22 -0.45 -22.79 10.90
N LYS A 23 -0.87 -22.57 12.16
CA LYS A 23 -2.03 -23.24 12.75
C LYS A 23 -3.36 -22.68 12.25
N ILE A 24 -3.35 -21.51 11.62
CA ILE A 24 -4.54 -20.74 11.27
C ILE A 24 -4.88 -20.98 9.80
N GLN A 25 -6.10 -21.42 9.54
CA GLN A 25 -6.62 -21.48 8.18
C GLN A 25 -6.98 -20.08 7.70
N TYR A 26 -6.55 -19.73 6.50
CA TYR A 26 -6.90 -18.46 5.88
C TYR A 26 -8.37 -18.42 5.52
N ASP A 27 -9.03 -17.33 5.90
CA ASP A 27 -10.39 -17.00 5.51
C ASP A 27 -10.37 -15.78 4.58
N PRO A 28 -10.59 -15.97 3.26
CA PRO A 28 -10.53 -14.89 2.28
C PRO A 28 -11.59 -13.81 2.51
N THR A 29 -12.67 -14.11 3.23
CA THR A 29 -13.72 -13.13 3.54
C THR A 29 -13.29 -12.11 4.60
N GLY A 30 -12.21 -12.38 5.33
CA GLY A 30 -11.76 -11.52 6.41
C GLY A 30 -12.73 -11.50 7.59
N SER A 31 -13.34 -12.63 7.96
CA SER A 31 -14.29 -12.64 9.08
C SER A 31 -13.67 -12.15 10.39
N THR A 32 -14.49 -11.53 11.26
CA THR A 32 -14.06 -11.06 12.58
C THR A 32 -13.38 -12.15 13.39
N ARG A 33 -13.85 -13.40 13.28
CA ARG A 33 -13.27 -14.55 13.94
C ARG A 33 -11.84 -14.79 13.46
N TYR A 34 -11.64 -14.87 12.14
CA TYR A 34 -10.32 -15.09 11.55
C TYR A 34 -9.34 -13.96 11.91
N ILE A 35 -9.72 -12.69 11.75
CA ILE A 35 -8.87 -11.54 12.10
C ILE A 35 -8.50 -11.58 13.59
N THR A 36 -9.44 -11.92 14.47
CA THR A 36 -9.18 -12.02 15.91
C THR A 36 -8.21 -13.16 16.23
N GLU A 37 -8.39 -14.33 15.64
CA GLU A 37 -7.50 -15.48 15.82
C GLU A 37 -6.06 -15.14 15.38
N VAL A 38 -5.89 -14.51 14.20
CA VAL A 38 -4.59 -14.06 13.69
C VAL A 38 -3.97 -12.99 14.58
N ARG A 39 -4.75 -11.97 14.99
CA ARG A 39 -4.28 -10.91 15.90
C ARG A 39 -3.76 -11.50 17.21
N MET A 40 -4.49 -12.45 17.80
CA MET A 40 -4.07 -13.11 19.04
C MET A 40 -2.79 -13.94 18.85
N ALA A 41 -2.64 -14.62 17.72
CA ALA A 41 -1.41 -15.34 17.39
C ALA A 41 -0.22 -14.39 17.21
N ALA A 42 -0.43 -13.26 16.52
CA ALA A 42 0.58 -12.23 16.35
C ALA A 42 1.03 -11.65 17.70
N PHE A 43 0.11 -11.36 18.63
CA PHE A 43 0.47 -10.88 19.97
C PHE A 43 1.29 -11.89 20.79
N ARG A 44 1.12 -13.20 20.58
CA ARG A 44 1.88 -14.23 21.29
C ARG A 44 3.29 -14.43 20.75
N ALA A 45 3.49 -14.24 19.45
CA ALA A 45 4.72 -14.64 18.77
C ALA A 45 5.54 -13.49 18.19
N MET A 46 4.92 -12.36 17.84
CA MET A 46 5.64 -11.23 17.27
C MET A 46 6.58 -10.62 18.31
N PRO A 47 7.84 -10.31 17.96
CA PRO A 47 8.77 -9.67 18.88
C PRO A 47 8.21 -8.37 19.45
N ARG A 48 8.38 -8.17 20.76
CA ARG A 48 7.90 -6.98 21.47
C ARG A 48 8.31 -5.67 20.79
N ARG A 49 9.56 -5.58 20.31
CA ARG A 49 10.09 -4.42 19.57
C ARG A 49 9.32 -4.08 18.29
N ILE A 50 8.75 -5.07 17.61
CA ILE A 50 7.92 -4.86 16.40
C ILE A 50 6.54 -4.39 16.84
N ILE A 51 5.95 -5.02 17.86
CA ILE A 51 4.66 -4.59 18.42
C ILE A 51 4.73 -3.13 18.89
N GLU A 52 5.79 -2.76 19.61
CA GLU A 52 6.04 -1.38 20.06
C GLU A 52 6.18 -0.43 18.87
N CYS A 53 6.95 -0.81 17.84
CA CYS A 53 7.08 0.00 16.62
C CYS A 53 5.73 0.23 15.91
N LEU A 54 4.91 -0.80 15.75
CA LEU A 54 3.59 -0.67 15.10
C LEU A 54 2.61 0.17 15.94
N ASN A 55 2.67 0.04 17.27
CA ASN A 55 1.88 0.87 18.18
C ASN A 55 2.32 2.35 18.13
N GLU A 56 3.63 2.60 18.13
CA GLU A 56 4.17 3.94 17.93
C GLU A 56 3.72 4.52 16.59
N GLN A 57 3.81 3.73 15.51
CA GLN A 57 3.38 4.16 14.18
C GLN A 57 1.92 4.61 14.17
N LYS A 58 1.03 3.81 14.79
CA LYS A 58 -0.40 4.12 14.91
C LYS A 58 -0.69 5.38 15.72
N ALA A 59 0.08 5.63 16.78
CA ALA A 59 -0.15 6.74 17.71
C ALA A 59 0.64 8.01 17.37
N SER A 60 1.57 7.94 16.41
CA SER A 60 2.53 9.02 16.14
C SER A 60 1.89 10.17 15.38
N LEU A 61 2.23 11.40 15.79
CA LEU A 61 1.99 12.61 15.00
C LEU A 61 3.05 12.81 13.91
N ASN A 62 4.12 12.03 13.93
CA ASN A 62 5.19 12.00 12.94
C ASN A 62 5.43 10.53 12.52
N PRO A 63 4.46 9.89 11.84
CA PRO A 63 4.60 8.50 11.42
C PRO A 63 5.81 8.33 10.50
N ARG A 64 6.40 7.13 10.55
CA ARG A 64 7.37 6.69 9.54
C ARG A 64 6.62 6.58 8.21
N PRO A 65 7.20 7.00 7.09
CA PRO A 65 6.55 6.91 5.77
C PRO A 65 6.42 5.45 5.31
N TYR A 66 7.27 4.57 5.85
CA TYR A 66 7.23 3.14 5.62
C TYR A 66 7.91 2.39 6.78
N ILE A 67 7.62 1.09 6.89
CA ILE A 67 8.29 0.14 7.78
C ILE A 67 8.60 -1.11 6.97
N VAL A 68 9.83 -1.62 7.08
CA VAL A 68 10.25 -2.88 6.45
C VAL A 68 10.47 -3.92 7.54
N LEU A 69 9.79 -5.06 7.41
CA LEU A 69 9.99 -6.23 8.24
C LEU A 69 10.75 -7.28 7.44
N GLU A 70 11.83 -7.84 8.00
CA GLU A 70 12.71 -8.79 7.30
C GLU A 70 12.87 -10.10 8.07
N ASN A 71 13.27 -11.15 7.33
CA ASN A 71 13.39 -12.52 7.83
C ASN A 71 12.07 -13.05 8.43
N LEU A 72 10.95 -12.68 7.81
CA LEU A 72 9.63 -13.17 8.19
C LEU A 72 9.44 -14.63 7.75
N PRO A 73 8.53 -15.37 8.41
CA PRO A 73 8.19 -16.71 7.98
C PRO A 73 7.58 -16.69 6.57
N VAL A 74 7.80 -17.76 5.83
CA VAL A 74 7.26 -18.01 4.49
C VAL A 74 6.67 -19.41 4.45
N ASP A 75 5.82 -19.69 3.45
CA ASP A 75 5.37 -21.05 3.18
C ASP A 75 6.57 -21.93 2.78
N ASP A 76 6.59 -23.19 3.22
CA ASP A 76 7.68 -24.14 2.95
C ASP A 76 7.93 -24.33 1.45
N ASN A 77 6.85 -24.33 0.66
CA ASN A 77 6.90 -24.50 -0.78
C ASN A 77 5.89 -23.58 -1.50
N VAL A 78 6.33 -23.00 -2.61
CA VAL A 78 5.50 -22.31 -3.59
C VAL A 78 5.55 -23.11 -4.90
N PHE A 79 4.43 -23.71 -5.28
CA PHE A 79 4.35 -24.66 -6.40
C PHE A 79 4.09 -23.97 -7.74
N THR A 80 3.26 -22.93 -7.75
CA THR A 80 2.91 -22.20 -8.97
C THR A 80 2.54 -20.74 -8.67
N THR A 81 2.48 -19.92 -9.71
CA THR A 81 1.89 -18.58 -9.67
C THR A 81 0.45 -18.71 -10.17
N PRO A 82 -0.57 -18.44 -9.34
CA PRO A 82 -1.97 -18.59 -9.73
C PRO A 82 -2.46 -17.43 -10.60
N ASP A 83 -3.69 -17.55 -11.10
CA ASP A 83 -4.43 -16.40 -11.61
C ASP A 83 -4.68 -15.40 -10.45
N PRO A 84 -4.37 -14.10 -10.62
CA PRO A 84 -4.49 -13.11 -9.54
C PRO A 84 -5.91 -12.96 -8.98
N GLN A 85 -6.95 -13.25 -9.77
CA GLN A 85 -8.35 -13.06 -9.39
C GLN A 85 -8.97 -14.33 -8.79
N THR A 86 -8.24 -15.45 -8.75
CA THR A 86 -8.75 -16.73 -8.29
C THR A 86 -8.02 -17.21 -7.04
N PHE A 87 -8.77 -17.38 -5.95
CA PHE A 87 -8.23 -18.00 -4.74
C PHE A 87 -7.81 -19.45 -5.02
N THR A 88 -6.50 -19.70 -4.95
CA THR A 88 -5.88 -20.98 -5.34
C THR A 88 -5.01 -21.53 -4.21
N PRO A 89 -5.60 -22.20 -3.19
CA PRO A 89 -4.85 -22.78 -2.06
C PRO A 89 -3.71 -23.71 -2.46
N SER A 90 -3.88 -24.46 -3.55
CA SER A 90 -2.90 -25.42 -4.05
C SER A 90 -1.65 -24.78 -4.65
N ALA A 91 -1.59 -23.45 -4.77
CA ALA A 91 -0.41 -22.76 -5.28
C ALA A 91 0.78 -22.78 -4.30
N LYS A 92 0.52 -22.99 -3.00
CA LYS A 92 1.53 -22.99 -1.93
C LYS A 92 1.22 -24.07 -0.90
N SER A 93 2.19 -24.38 -0.04
CA SER A 93 2.02 -25.38 1.03
C SER A 93 1.16 -24.90 2.20
N GLY A 94 0.83 -23.61 2.27
CA GLY A 94 0.08 -23.00 3.37
C GLY A 94 -0.36 -21.58 3.05
N PHE A 95 -0.64 -20.82 4.10
CA PHE A 95 -1.17 -19.45 4.05
C PHE A 95 -0.35 -18.45 4.87
N ILE A 96 0.96 -18.69 5.00
CA ILE A 96 1.81 -17.87 5.87
C ILE A 96 1.79 -16.40 5.43
N SER A 97 1.88 -16.12 4.13
CA SER A 97 1.89 -14.74 3.64
C SER A 97 0.59 -13.99 3.94
N GLU A 98 -0.56 -14.64 3.80
CA GLU A 98 -1.88 -14.08 4.03
C GLU A 98 -2.10 -13.81 5.52
N ASN A 99 -1.81 -14.81 6.36
CA ASN A 99 -1.88 -14.69 7.81
C ASN A 99 -0.89 -13.63 8.33
N LEU A 100 0.29 -13.49 7.72
CA LEU A 100 1.29 -12.50 8.08
C LEU A 100 0.83 -11.07 7.74
N ALA A 101 0.26 -10.86 6.55
CA ALA A 101 -0.29 -9.57 6.16
C ALA A 101 -1.40 -9.13 7.14
N ILE A 102 -2.32 -10.05 7.48
CA ILE A 102 -3.40 -9.80 8.44
C ILE A 102 -2.87 -9.60 9.87
N ALA A 103 -1.83 -10.34 10.27
CA ALA A 103 -1.18 -10.15 11.57
C ALA A 103 -0.64 -8.73 11.72
N VAL A 104 0.11 -8.23 10.74
CA VAL A 104 0.65 -6.85 10.79
C VAL A 104 -0.48 -5.83 10.69
N ALA A 105 -1.42 -6.00 9.75
CA ALA A 105 -2.56 -5.10 9.56
C ALA A 105 -3.39 -4.93 10.84
N SER A 106 -3.67 -6.04 11.52
CA SER A 106 -4.51 -6.07 12.72
C SER A 106 -3.81 -5.53 13.98
N LEU A 107 -2.47 -5.42 13.96
CA LEU A 107 -1.69 -4.79 15.03
C LEU A 107 -1.58 -3.27 14.84
N ILE A 108 -1.44 -2.80 13.59
CA ILE A 108 -1.32 -1.36 13.28
C ILE A 108 -2.68 -0.66 13.12
N GLY A 109 -3.72 -1.38 12.70
CA GLY A 109 -5.04 -0.84 12.42
C GLY A 109 -6.09 -1.93 12.27
N GLU A 110 -7.00 -1.74 11.33
CA GLU A 110 -8.03 -2.73 10.97
C GLU A 110 -7.89 -3.08 9.48
N PRO A 111 -7.68 -4.36 9.11
CA PRO A 111 -7.64 -4.77 7.72
C PRO A 111 -9.02 -4.66 7.09
N TYR A 112 -9.07 -4.22 5.85
CA TYR A 112 -10.27 -4.24 5.02
C TYR A 112 -9.89 -4.37 3.54
N SER A 113 -10.83 -4.81 2.72
CA SER A 113 -10.70 -4.83 1.27
C SER A 113 -11.76 -3.94 0.62
N MET A 114 -11.53 -3.58 -0.64
CA MET A 114 -12.49 -2.86 -1.45
C MET A 114 -12.96 -3.79 -2.56
N PHE A 115 -14.28 -3.94 -2.68
CA PHE A 115 -14.93 -4.86 -3.62
C PHE A 115 -14.46 -4.68 -5.08
N HIS A 116 -14.10 -3.46 -5.48
CA HIS A 116 -13.63 -3.15 -6.83
C HIS A 116 -12.11 -3.39 -7.06
N GLU A 117 -11.34 -3.64 -6.00
CA GLU A 117 -9.89 -3.95 -6.09
C GLU A 117 -9.62 -5.47 -6.04
N GLY A 118 -10.51 -6.22 -5.38
CA GLY A 118 -10.48 -7.68 -5.34
C GLY A 118 -11.47 -8.24 -4.34
N HIS A 119 -11.71 -9.55 -4.42
CA HIS A 119 -12.70 -10.23 -3.59
C HIS A 119 -12.18 -10.64 -2.22
N ASP A 120 -10.86 -10.83 -2.11
CA ASP A 120 -10.23 -11.37 -0.91
C ASP A 120 -9.74 -10.23 0.00
N ILE A 121 -9.68 -10.51 1.31
CA ILE A 121 -9.10 -9.59 2.31
C ILE A 121 -7.60 -9.36 2.06
N VAL A 122 -6.91 -10.36 1.49
CA VAL A 122 -5.52 -10.26 0.98
C VAL A 122 -5.54 -10.53 -0.53
N ASN A 123 -5.17 -9.53 -1.32
CA ASN A 123 -5.23 -9.61 -2.79
C ASN A 123 -3.88 -10.01 -3.39
N ASN A 124 -3.92 -10.81 -4.46
CA ASN A 124 -2.72 -11.18 -5.21
C ASN A 124 -2.27 -10.06 -6.13
N LEU A 125 -1.00 -9.68 -6.02
CA LEU A 125 -0.34 -8.76 -6.93
C LEU A 125 0.53 -9.55 -7.91
N ILE A 126 -0.09 -10.05 -8.98
CA ILE A 126 0.56 -10.91 -9.99
C ILE A 126 0.33 -10.29 -11.37
N PRO A 127 1.39 -10.05 -12.17
CA PRO A 127 1.22 -9.60 -13.55
C PRO A 127 0.31 -10.52 -14.37
N SER A 128 -0.65 -9.96 -15.09
CA SER A 128 -1.49 -10.71 -16.03
C SER A 128 -1.21 -10.32 -17.48
N ILE A 129 -1.44 -11.25 -18.41
CA ILE A 129 -1.22 -10.99 -19.84
C ILE A 129 -2.22 -9.95 -20.34
N GLU A 130 -3.44 -9.98 -19.83
CA GLU A 130 -4.54 -9.09 -20.18
C GLU A 130 -4.27 -7.66 -19.72
N ALA A 131 -3.71 -7.49 -18.51
CA ALA A 131 -3.49 -6.18 -17.89
C ALA A 131 -2.09 -5.62 -18.12
N LYS A 132 -1.23 -6.29 -18.89
CA LYS A 132 0.20 -5.96 -19.00
C LYS A 132 0.52 -4.50 -19.36
N ARG A 133 -0.38 -3.80 -20.07
CA ARG A 133 -0.24 -2.37 -20.45
C ARG A 133 -1.10 -1.41 -19.62
N GLU A 134 -1.78 -1.91 -18.61
CA GLU A 134 -2.63 -1.11 -17.72
C GLU A 134 -1.82 -0.55 -16.54
N TYR A 135 -2.16 0.67 -16.11
CA TYR A 135 -1.64 1.26 -14.87
C TYR A 135 -2.36 0.66 -13.65
N THR A 136 -2.08 -0.61 -13.38
CA THR A 136 -2.66 -1.36 -12.26
C THR A 136 -1.60 -2.25 -11.62
N GLY A 137 -1.91 -2.78 -10.44
CA GLY A 137 -1.05 -3.77 -9.77
C GLY A 137 -0.81 -5.07 -10.56
N LEU A 138 -1.57 -5.31 -11.64
CA LEU A 138 -1.43 -6.49 -12.51
C LEU A 138 -0.71 -6.17 -13.83
N GLY A 139 -0.29 -4.92 -14.03
CA GLY A 139 0.48 -4.48 -15.20
C GLY A 139 1.97 -4.87 -15.12
N SER A 140 2.66 -4.86 -16.26
CA SER A 140 4.09 -5.21 -16.32
C SER A 140 4.91 -4.53 -17.42
N GLU A 141 4.29 -4.15 -18.56
CA GLU A 141 4.95 -3.45 -19.68
C GLU A 141 5.00 -1.92 -19.48
N VAL A 142 4.30 -1.38 -18.48
CA VAL A 142 4.28 0.05 -18.16
C VAL A 142 4.70 0.27 -16.71
N GLU A 143 5.52 1.30 -16.47
CA GLU A 143 5.86 1.69 -15.10
C GLU A 143 4.59 2.15 -14.39
N LEU A 144 4.29 1.50 -13.26
CA LEU A 144 3.23 1.95 -12.38
C LEU A 144 3.72 3.20 -11.64
N ASP A 145 3.32 4.37 -12.13
CA ASP A 145 3.67 5.66 -11.55
C ASP A 145 3.21 5.83 -10.08
N PHE A 146 3.75 6.83 -9.42
CA PHE A 146 3.47 7.12 -8.01
C PHE A 146 2.02 7.52 -7.79
N HIS A 147 1.46 7.05 -6.69
CA HIS A 147 0.08 7.33 -6.32
C HIS A 147 -0.12 7.03 -4.83
N ILE A 148 -1.13 7.68 -4.26
CA ILE A 148 -1.77 7.29 -3.03
C ILE A 148 -2.93 6.37 -3.40
N GLU A 149 -2.99 5.20 -2.77
CA GLU A 149 -4.03 4.21 -3.04
C GLU A 149 -5.41 4.81 -2.83
N ASN A 150 -6.27 4.70 -3.85
CA ASN A 150 -7.64 5.19 -3.79
C ASN A 150 -7.77 6.65 -3.31
N ALA A 151 -6.84 7.52 -3.74
CA ALA A 151 -6.74 8.93 -3.33
C ALA A 151 -8.06 9.72 -3.38
N ALA A 152 -8.92 9.46 -4.37
CA ALA A 152 -10.20 10.15 -4.52
C ALA A 152 -11.15 9.90 -3.33
N LEU A 153 -11.08 8.73 -2.69
CA LEU A 153 -11.96 8.36 -1.57
C LEU A 153 -11.71 9.17 -0.31
N LYS A 154 -10.60 9.92 -0.25
CA LYS A 154 -10.37 10.89 0.81
C LYS A 154 -11.42 12.01 0.80
N PHE A 155 -11.96 12.33 -0.38
CA PHE A 155 -12.86 13.47 -0.60
C PHE A 155 -14.23 13.08 -1.17
N MET A 156 -14.51 11.78 -1.33
CA MET A 156 -15.78 11.31 -1.84
C MET A 156 -16.66 10.79 -0.70
N GLY A 157 -17.90 11.27 -0.65
CA GLY A 157 -18.86 10.89 0.39
C GLY A 157 -18.72 11.69 1.69
N ASP A 158 -19.29 11.17 2.76
CA ASP A 158 -19.33 11.79 4.09
C ASP A 158 -18.16 11.34 5.01
N ARG A 159 -17.37 10.37 4.57
CA ARG A 159 -16.29 9.75 5.34
C ARG A 159 -15.07 9.49 4.47
N ASN A 160 -13.90 9.55 5.10
CA ASN A 160 -12.66 9.13 4.46
C ASN A 160 -12.53 7.60 4.48
N PHE A 161 -12.59 6.98 3.30
CA PHE A 161 -12.38 5.54 3.10
C PHE A 161 -11.04 5.22 2.40
N SER A 162 -10.17 6.20 2.17
CA SER A 162 -8.83 5.94 1.64
C SER A 162 -8.01 5.13 2.67
N PRO A 163 -7.21 4.14 2.24
CA PRO A 163 -6.36 3.39 3.16
C PRO A 163 -5.41 4.31 3.92
N CYS A 164 -5.28 4.08 5.23
CA CYS A 164 -4.25 4.73 6.07
C CYS A 164 -2.86 4.07 5.89
N GLY A 165 -2.78 3.05 5.05
CA GLY A 165 -1.53 2.42 4.65
C GLY A 165 -1.76 1.15 3.87
N LEU A 166 -0.70 0.68 3.23
CA LEU A 166 -0.66 -0.51 2.40
C LEU A 166 0.37 -1.50 2.95
N LEU A 167 0.07 -2.79 2.80
CA LEU A 167 0.95 -3.88 3.18
C LEU A 167 1.24 -4.74 1.94
N LEU A 168 2.52 -4.91 1.62
CA LEU A 168 2.98 -5.77 0.54
C LEU A 168 3.96 -6.80 1.11
N THR A 169 3.74 -8.08 0.83
CA THR A 169 4.63 -9.17 1.27
C THR A 169 5.05 -10.00 0.07
N GLY A 170 6.33 -10.38 0.04
CA GLY A 170 6.87 -11.21 -1.02
C GLY A 170 6.45 -12.67 -0.83
N VAL A 171 6.05 -13.31 -1.92
CA VAL A 171 5.65 -14.73 -1.94
C VAL A 171 6.54 -15.52 -2.88
N ARG A 172 6.74 -15.00 -4.10
CA ARG A 172 7.58 -15.59 -5.12
C ARG A 172 8.44 -14.51 -5.74
N HIS A 173 9.70 -14.82 -6.02
CA HIS A 173 10.56 -13.92 -6.78
C HIS A 173 10.18 -13.93 -8.26
N ASP A 174 10.07 -12.74 -8.82
CA ASP A 174 10.19 -12.53 -10.25
C ASP A 174 11.69 -12.61 -10.66
N PRO A 175 12.06 -13.31 -11.75
CA PRO A 175 13.43 -13.36 -12.24
C PRO A 175 14.07 -11.98 -12.50
N GLU A 176 13.27 -11.00 -12.94
CA GLU A 176 13.70 -9.63 -13.26
C GLU A 176 13.77 -8.72 -12.03
N ARG A 177 13.26 -9.18 -10.87
CA ARG A 177 13.31 -8.49 -9.57
C ARG A 177 12.83 -7.03 -9.66
N PRO A 178 11.57 -6.78 -10.07
CA PRO A 178 11.02 -5.44 -10.11
C PRO A 178 11.01 -4.83 -8.70
N LEU A 179 11.27 -3.53 -8.63
CA LEU A 179 11.33 -2.81 -7.37
C LEU A 179 10.04 -2.06 -7.10
N THR A 180 9.50 -2.18 -5.89
CA THR A 180 8.46 -1.26 -5.40
C THR A 180 9.12 0.08 -5.08
N ARG A 181 8.77 1.12 -5.83
CA ARG A 181 9.27 2.47 -5.57
C ARG A 181 8.43 3.17 -4.53
N ILE A 182 9.09 3.79 -3.55
CA ILE A 182 8.44 4.58 -2.50
C ILE A 182 9.12 5.93 -2.33
N ALA A 183 8.34 6.93 -1.92
CA ALA A 183 8.79 8.29 -1.71
C ALA A 183 8.10 8.88 -0.46
N ASP A 184 8.84 9.65 0.33
CA ASP A 184 8.28 10.41 1.45
C ASP A 184 7.88 11.80 0.95
N ALA A 185 6.59 12.11 0.98
CA ALA A 185 6.08 13.40 0.52
C ALA A 185 6.71 14.59 1.27
N ARG A 186 7.12 14.42 2.53
CA ARG A 186 7.80 15.49 3.29
C ARG A 186 9.13 15.87 2.67
N GLU A 187 9.87 14.90 2.13
CA GLU A 187 11.14 15.15 1.46
C GLU A 187 10.90 15.84 0.10
N ALA A 188 9.92 15.37 -0.68
CA ALA A 188 9.56 15.96 -1.96
C ALA A 188 9.06 17.41 -1.82
N LEU A 189 8.19 17.69 -0.85
CA LEU A 189 7.64 19.03 -0.63
C LEU A 189 8.71 20.05 -0.24
N ARG A 190 9.82 19.64 0.41
CA ARG A 190 10.95 20.54 0.73
C ARG A 190 11.74 20.97 -0.50
N LEU A 191 11.61 20.27 -1.64
CA LEU A 191 12.23 20.64 -2.90
C LEU A 191 11.42 21.67 -3.68
N LEU A 192 10.14 21.86 -3.32
CA LEU A 192 9.24 22.74 -4.05
C LEU A 192 9.37 24.21 -3.64
N ALA A 193 9.12 25.09 -4.61
CA ALA A 193 8.93 26.50 -4.33
C ALA A 193 7.63 26.73 -3.53
N GLN A 194 7.60 27.75 -2.67
CA GLN A 194 6.40 28.09 -1.90
C GLN A 194 5.18 28.33 -2.79
N SER A 195 5.37 28.90 -3.98
CA SER A 195 4.28 29.09 -4.95
C SER A 195 3.65 27.78 -5.40
N ASP A 196 4.44 26.70 -5.56
CA ASP A 196 3.91 25.40 -5.94
C ASP A 196 3.15 24.75 -4.77
N ILE A 197 3.71 24.86 -3.55
CA ILE A 197 3.05 24.42 -2.32
C ILE A 197 1.70 25.13 -2.17
N ASP A 198 1.64 26.44 -2.42
CA ASP A 198 0.42 27.23 -2.36
C ASP A 198 -0.61 26.73 -3.38
N GLN A 199 -0.21 26.43 -4.64
CA GLN A 199 -1.14 25.86 -5.62
C GLN A 199 -1.66 24.49 -5.19
N LEU A 200 -0.78 23.59 -4.75
CA LEU A 200 -1.13 22.23 -4.32
C LEU A 200 -2.06 22.20 -3.11
N SER A 201 -1.99 23.23 -2.27
CA SER A 201 -2.80 23.37 -1.05
C SER A 201 -4.19 23.95 -1.30
N GLN A 202 -4.47 24.46 -2.50
CA GLN A 202 -5.75 25.06 -2.86
C GLN A 202 -6.65 24.04 -3.57
N PRO A 203 -8.00 24.18 -3.47
CA PRO A 203 -8.95 23.34 -4.19
C PRO A 203 -8.94 23.64 -5.70
N LEU A 204 -7.89 23.18 -6.37
CA LEU A 204 -7.60 23.44 -7.79
C LEU A 204 -7.54 22.15 -8.62
N TYR A 205 -7.90 21.01 -8.02
CA TYR A 205 -7.74 19.70 -8.65
C TYR A 205 -9.00 18.86 -8.52
N ARG A 206 -9.30 18.06 -9.53
CA ARG A 206 -10.23 16.93 -9.40
C ARG A 206 -9.46 15.64 -9.48
N ILE A 207 -9.68 14.73 -8.56
CA ILE A 207 -9.07 13.39 -8.55
C ILE A 207 -10.12 12.42 -9.05
N LYS A 208 -9.77 11.60 -10.05
CA LYS A 208 -10.63 10.53 -10.54
C LYS A 208 -10.42 9.25 -9.74
N VAL A 209 -11.45 8.43 -9.65
CA VAL A 209 -11.31 7.05 -9.14
C VAL A 209 -10.45 6.20 -10.11
N PRO A 210 -9.88 5.08 -9.64
CA PRO A 210 -9.12 4.16 -10.50
C PRO A 210 -9.92 3.71 -11.73
N TYR A 211 -9.23 3.44 -12.84
CA TYR A 211 -9.86 3.08 -14.12
C TYR A 211 -10.87 1.93 -14.00
N ARG A 212 -10.55 0.90 -13.21
CA ARG A 212 -11.39 -0.29 -13.02
C ARG A 212 -12.75 0.01 -12.37
N TRP A 213 -12.84 1.10 -11.60
CA TRP A 213 -14.07 1.50 -10.94
C TRP A 213 -15.01 2.22 -11.89
N ARG A 214 -14.46 2.89 -12.91
CA ARG A 214 -15.19 3.79 -13.82
C ARG A 214 -16.22 3.07 -14.68
N SER A 215 -16.05 1.79 -14.97
CA SER A 215 -17.05 0.99 -15.68
C SER A 215 -18.30 0.71 -14.83
N SER A 216 -18.15 0.75 -13.51
CA SER A 216 -19.18 0.32 -12.54
C SER A 216 -19.89 1.51 -11.87
N ILE A 217 -19.43 2.74 -12.08
CA ILE A 217 -20.01 3.94 -11.46
C ILE A 217 -20.36 5.02 -12.50
N PRO A 218 -21.49 5.73 -12.34
CA PRO A 218 -21.87 6.84 -13.21
C PRO A 218 -20.80 7.93 -13.32
N GLY A 219 -20.66 8.54 -14.51
CA GLY A 219 -19.57 9.46 -14.86
C GLY A 219 -19.37 10.65 -13.92
N GLU A 220 -20.44 11.20 -13.34
CA GLU A 220 -20.33 12.31 -12.38
C GLU A 220 -19.72 11.88 -11.04
N MET A 221 -19.87 10.60 -10.66
CA MET A 221 -19.28 10.00 -9.46
C MET A 221 -17.87 9.43 -9.71
N GLN A 222 -17.30 9.61 -10.91
CA GLN A 222 -15.95 9.12 -11.22
C GLN A 222 -14.84 10.08 -10.78
N LYS A 223 -15.19 11.23 -10.21
CA LYS A 223 -14.24 12.25 -9.80
C LYS A 223 -14.74 13.03 -8.60
N THR A 224 -13.81 13.61 -7.85
CA THR A 224 -14.11 14.54 -6.78
C THR A 224 -14.65 15.88 -7.31
N ASP A 225 -15.20 16.68 -6.40
CA ASP A 225 -15.21 18.13 -6.54
C ASP A 225 -13.78 18.69 -6.53
N LEU A 226 -13.65 20.02 -6.57
CA LEU A 226 -12.34 20.65 -6.47
C LEU A 226 -11.77 20.48 -5.07
N VAL A 227 -10.60 19.87 -5.01
CA VAL A 227 -9.90 19.47 -3.79
C VAL A 227 -8.43 19.87 -3.89
N PRO A 228 -7.76 20.09 -2.75
CA PRO A 228 -6.32 20.23 -2.70
C PRO A 228 -5.62 18.88 -2.87
N ILE A 229 -4.38 18.90 -3.35
CA ILE A 229 -3.51 17.72 -3.40
C ILE A 229 -2.81 17.49 -2.07
N ILE A 230 -2.45 18.58 -1.38
CA ILE A 230 -1.83 18.54 -0.06
C ILE A 230 -2.68 19.29 0.96
N GLN A 231 -2.77 18.75 2.18
CA GLN A 231 -3.45 19.39 3.30
C GLN A 231 -2.57 19.31 4.54
N GLY A 232 -2.78 20.24 5.47
CA GLY A 232 -2.03 20.31 6.73
C GLY A 232 -0.66 20.97 6.58
N ASP A 233 0.20 20.72 7.57
CA ASP A 233 1.56 21.26 7.63
C ASP A 233 2.49 20.46 6.71
N ILE A 234 3.42 21.11 6.01
CA ILE A 234 4.34 20.42 5.07
C ILE A 234 5.27 19.40 5.76
N ASN A 235 5.48 19.49 7.08
CA ASN A 235 6.21 18.48 7.85
C ASN A 235 5.32 17.30 8.25
N ARG A 236 3.99 17.44 8.12
CA ARG A 236 2.97 16.42 8.40
C ARG A 236 1.85 16.50 7.34
N PRO A 237 2.20 16.38 6.05
CA PRO A 237 1.24 16.60 4.99
C PRO A 237 0.32 15.40 4.88
N GLU A 238 -0.96 15.67 4.64
CA GLU A 238 -1.87 14.70 4.07
C GLU A 238 -1.87 14.87 2.56
N VAL A 239 -1.49 13.83 1.82
CA VAL A 239 -1.40 13.86 0.35
C VAL A 239 -2.50 12.99 -0.26
N ALA A 240 -3.10 13.47 -1.33
CA ALA A 240 -4.05 12.72 -2.14
C ALA A 240 -3.78 12.99 -3.62
N VAL A 241 -3.06 12.08 -4.28
CA VAL A 241 -2.69 12.22 -5.68
C VAL A 241 -2.48 10.84 -6.32
N ALA A 242 -2.75 10.73 -7.62
CA ALA A 242 -2.28 9.63 -8.44
C ALA A 242 -1.72 10.20 -9.75
N PHE A 243 -0.46 9.90 -10.06
CA PHE A 243 0.25 10.51 -11.20
C PHE A 243 0.04 9.78 -12.53
N TYR A 244 -0.81 8.75 -12.58
CA TYR A 244 -1.16 8.12 -13.85
C TYR A 244 -1.87 9.12 -14.79
N PRO A 245 -1.79 8.89 -16.11
CA PRO A 245 -2.56 9.67 -17.07
C PRO A 245 -4.04 9.74 -16.67
N ASP A 246 -4.68 10.89 -16.88
CA ASP A 246 -6.12 11.09 -16.65
C ASP A 246 -6.62 10.77 -15.21
N MET A 247 -5.76 10.79 -14.20
CA MET A 247 -6.16 10.63 -12.79
C MET A 247 -6.40 11.95 -12.07
N VAL A 248 -5.62 12.99 -12.37
CA VAL A 248 -5.74 14.30 -11.73
C VAL A 248 -5.96 15.37 -12.78
N MET A 249 -6.99 16.21 -12.58
CA MET A 249 -7.36 17.29 -13.48
C MET A 249 -7.15 18.64 -12.79
N PRO A 250 -6.02 19.34 -13.03
CA PRO A 250 -5.84 20.72 -12.58
C PRO A 250 -6.80 21.66 -13.30
N VAL A 251 -7.27 22.72 -12.62
CA VAL A 251 -8.20 23.70 -13.21
C VAL A 251 -7.53 24.77 -14.09
N ASN A 252 -6.22 24.96 -13.95
CA ASN A 252 -5.46 25.98 -14.67
C ASN A 252 -3.98 25.59 -14.83
N ASP A 253 -3.23 26.38 -15.60
CA ASP A 253 -1.83 26.10 -15.93
C ASP A 253 -0.89 26.16 -14.72
N LEU A 254 -1.15 27.06 -13.76
CA LEU A 254 -0.32 27.16 -12.54
C LEU A 254 -0.47 25.90 -11.67
N ALA A 255 -1.71 25.44 -11.49
CA ALA A 255 -2.00 24.18 -10.80
C ALA A 255 -1.37 22.98 -11.51
N ALA A 256 -1.38 22.98 -12.85
CA ALA A 256 -0.75 21.94 -13.66
C ALA A 256 0.79 21.96 -13.53
N ILE A 257 1.41 23.14 -13.51
CA ILE A 257 2.86 23.29 -13.28
C ILE A 257 3.23 22.76 -11.90
N ALA A 258 2.52 23.19 -10.85
CA ALA A 258 2.80 22.76 -9.47
C ALA A 258 2.66 21.24 -9.30
N LEU A 259 1.65 20.62 -9.94
CA LEU A 259 1.47 19.16 -9.94
C LEU A 259 2.63 18.43 -10.62
N ARG A 260 3.13 18.94 -11.76
CA ARG A 260 4.30 18.37 -12.44
C ARG A 260 5.57 18.52 -11.60
N ASN A 261 5.81 19.69 -11.02
CA ASN A 261 6.98 19.89 -10.16
C ASN A 261 6.95 18.96 -8.94
N PHE A 262 5.76 18.74 -8.35
CA PHE A 262 5.59 17.77 -7.28
C PHE A 262 5.85 16.33 -7.73
N HIS A 263 5.39 15.95 -8.92
CA HIS A 263 5.69 14.64 -9.51
C HIS A 263 7.19 14.42 -9.69
N GLU A 264 7.90 15.42 -10.23
CA GLU A 264 9.35 15.39 -10.42
C GLU A 264 10.08 15.27 -9.08
N ALA A 265 9.68 16.06 -8.07
CA ALA A 265 10.25 15.99 -6.72
C ALA A 265 10.02 14.62 -6.06
N ILE A 266 8.85 14.01 -6.24
CA ILE A 266 8.55 12.65 -5.78
C ILE A 266 9.49 11.63 -6.43
N ARG A 267 9.69 11.73 -7.76
CA ARG A 267 10.61 10.85 -8.49
C ARG A 267 12.05 11.01 -7.99
N GLU A 268 12.47 12.25 -7.71
CA GLU A 268 13.81 12.58 -7.22
C GLU A 268 14.11 11.96 -5.85
N VAL A 269 13.18 12.04 -4.89
CA VAL A 269 13.40 11.52 -3.52
C VAL A 269 13.09 10.04 -3.37
N SER A 270 12.55 9.41 -4.41
CA SER A 270 12.12 8.02 -4.34
C SER A 270 13.28 7.02 -4.36
N PHE A 271 13.03 5.83 -3.82
CA PHE A 271 13.96 4.70 -3.93
C PHE A 271 13.18 3.39 -4.05
N GLY A 272 13.82 2.35 -4.59
CA GLY A 272 13.23 1.03 -4.80
C GLY A 272 13.46 0.07 -3.63
N ILE A 273 12.47 -0.78 -3.35
CA ILE A 273 12.56 -1.93 -2.45
C ILE A 273 12.17 -3.18 -3.22
N ASP A 274 13.01 -4.21 -3.15
CA ASP A 274 12.68 -5.56 -3.62
C ASP A 274 11.79 -6.24 -2.58
N VAL A 275 10.53 -6.53 -2.89
CA VAL A 275 9.60 -7.18 -1.95
C VAL A 275 9.71 -8.70 -2.10
N ALA A 276 10.85 -9.23 -1.63
CA ALA A 276 11.22 -10.64 -1.66
C ALA A 276 10.45 -11.49 -0.63
N PRO A 277 10.35 -12.82 -0.83
CA PRO A 277 9.91 -13.75 0.22
C PRO A 277 10.64 -13.52 1.55
N GLY A 278 9.89 -13.47 2.64
CA GLY A 278 10.41 -13.16 3.97
C GLY A 278 10.60 -11.66 4.24
N ARG A 279 10.17 -10.79 3.31
CA ARG A 279 10.07 -9.35 3.50
C ARG A 279 8.63 -8.89 3.36
N LEU A 280 8.21 -8.06 4.30
CA LEU A 280 6.95 -7.32 4.26
C LEU A 280 7.27 -5.83 4.37
N ILE A 281 6.56 -5.01 3.60
CA ILE A 281 6.61 -3.55 3.72
C ILE A 281 5.23 -3.00 4.09
N TYR A 282 5.21 -2.11 5.07
CA TYR A 282 4.10 -1.20 5.33
C TYR A 282 4.44 0.16 4.74
N ILE A 283 3.51 0.76 4.01
CA ILE A 283 3.62 2.11 3.42
C ILE A 283 2.47 2.93 4.00
N GLY A 284 2.78 4.10 4.58
CA GLY A 284 1.82 4.98 5.23
C GLY A 284 1.54 6.26 4.48
#